data_AF-A0A954FWY3-F1
#
_entry.id   AF-A0A954FWY3-F1
#
_cell.length_a   1.000
_cell.length_b   1.000
_cell.length_c   1.000
_cell.angle_alpha   90.00
_cell.angle_beta   90.00
_cell.angle_gamma   90.00
#
_symmetry.space_group_name_H-M   'P 1'
#
loop_
_entity.id
_entity.type
_entity.pdbx_description
1 polymer ?
#
loop_
_entity_poly.entity_id
_entity_poly.type
_entity_poly.pdbx_seq_one_letter_code
_entity_poly.pdbx_strand_id
1 'polypeptide(L)'
;PRILLIIDEFQILFSEGRQVAEPAEKMLNQLLRQGRAYGIHVLLATQTLKGIQSLSMGQLISQIGCRIALACSEEDSAMILGNSNWEASKLSSPPEGIINNSNGAKSANQRFLIPFADRGLCKDHITKINQTADQRGYCGSTRIFNGSRLPEMPAADWFSSKTHETVQLHLGERLSFEAEPLSLTLVNRPSSNLLISGYNDAIHDGLLASILQSLDAQNGIDEIFYFNGRSIVPVGASKYLDGSGKRHVSKHENVPALNLAEISGRLQQSKGIVIIDGLDSTKEFHSGPASFRPVKKDEPPSPQESLKKILEDGPLQGTFVIAFADNWKRCNSSCRDLLGFFEMRVGFCLNEDDAGTFVSGAIGKFKGLDSDNRAVFADRLKNQVSWFRPYINVESV
;
A
#
# COMPACT_ATOMS: atom_id res chain seq x y z
N PRO A 1 -0.74 19.03 26.25
CA PRO A 1 -1.32 19.43 24.95
C PRO A 1 -2.81 19.01 24.93
N ARG A 2 -3.70 19.82 24.38
CA ARG A 2 -5.09 19.41 24.10
C ARG A 2 -5.15 19.03 22.62
N ILE A 3 -5.83 17.94 22.29
CA ILE A 3 -5.93 17.44 20.92
C ILE A 3 -7.39 17.56 20.48
N LEU A 4 -7.61 18.14 19.31
CA LEU A 4 -8.92 18.14 18.64
C LEU A 4 -8.83 17.23 17.42
N LEU A 5 -9.52 16.09 17.46
CA LEU A 5 -9.70 15.20 16.32
C LEU A 5 -10.98 15.59 15.59
N ILE A 6 -10.86 15.97 14.33
CA ILE A 6 -12.01 16.28 13.47
C ILE A 6 -12.08 15.19 12.40
N ILE A 7 -13.22 14.53 12.28
CA ILE A 7 -13.48 13.55 11.22
C ILE A 7 -14.73 13.99 10.49
N ASP A 8 -14.55 14.38 9.23
CA ASP A 8 -15.66 14.64 8.32
C ASP A 8 -16.08 13.36 7.60
N GLU A 9 -17.36 13.28 7.25
CA GLU A 9 -18.02 12.06 6.74
C GLU A 9 -17.64 10.78 7.49
N PHE A 10 -17.67 10.84 8.83
CA PHE A 10 -17.17 9.75 9.67
C PHE A 10 -17.90 8.41 9.45
N GLN A 11 -19.12 8.43 8.89
CA GLN A 11 -19.87 7.23 8.56
C GLN A 11 -19.17 6.34 7.53
N ILE A 12 -18.31 6.92 6.68
CA ILE A 12 -17.55 6.16 5.66
C ILE A 12 -16.66 5.11 6.33
N LEU A 13 -16.15 5.39 7.54
CA LEU A 13 -15.35 4.44 8.31
C LEU A 13 -16.09 3.12 8.60
N PHE A 14 -17.43 3.14 8.59
CA PHE A 14 -18.28 1.98 8.89
C PHE A 14 -18.93 1.35 7.67
N SER A 15 -18.86 1.98 6.49
CA SER A 15 -19.35 1.41 5.24
C SER A 15 -18.35 0.44 4.59
N GLU A 16 -17.08 0.48 5.02
CA GLU A 16 -16.01 -0.38 4.52
C GLU A 16 -16.16 -1.84 4.99
N GLY A 17 -15.36 -2.74 4.40
CA GLY A 17 -15.32 -4.14 4.82
C GLY A 17 -14.98 -4.30 6.32
N ARG A 18 -15.45 -5.41 6.94
CA ARG A 18 -15.27 -5.70 8.38
C ARG A 18 -13.85 -5.50 8.91
N GLN A 19 -12.83 -5.80 8.08
CA GLN A 19 -11.42 -5.65 8.44
C GLN A 19 -11.00 -4.20 8.74
N VAL A 20 -11.71 -3.20 8.22
CA VAL A 20 -11.47 -1.77 8.48
C VAL A 20 -12.50 -1.21 9.47
N ALA A 21 -13.78 -1.54 9.26
CA ALA A 21 -14.87 -1.00 10.06
C ALA A 21 -14.78 -1.38 11.55
N GLU A 22 -14.49 -2.65 11.87
CA GLU A 22 -14.44 -3.11 13.28
C GLU A 22 -13.27 -2.47 14.06
N PRO A 23 -12.01 -2.42 13.54
CA PRO A 23 -10.94 -1.69 14.21
C PRO A 23 -11.23 -0.19 14.36
N ALA A 24 -11.76 0.46 13.31
CA ALA A 24 -12.09 1.88 13.35
C ALA A 24 -13.15 2.18 14.44
N GLU A 25 -14.19 1.36 14.51
CA GLU A 25 -15.23 1.46 15.54
C GLU A 25 -14.66 1.29 16.94
N LYS A 26 -13.83 0.26 17.15
CA LYS A 26 -13.19 0.01 18.45
C LYS A 26 -12.33 1.20 18.89
N MET A 27 -11.52 1.75 17.99
CA MET A 27 -10.66 2.90 18.28
C MET A 27 -11.48 4.15 18.57
N LEU A 28 -12.50 4.44 17.75
CA LEU A 28 -13.37 5.61 17.96
C LEU A 28 -14.13 5.50 19.29
N ASN A 29 -14.69 4.33 19.62
CA ASN A 29 -15.35 4.08 20.90
C ASN A 29 -14.41 4.34 22.09
N GLN A 30 -13.15 3.93 22.00
CA GLN A 30 -12.15 4.18 23.03
C GLN A 30 -11.89 5.68 23.19
N LEU A 31 -11.75 6.42 22.09
CA LEU A 31 -11.56 7.88 22.10
C LEU A 31 -12.77 8.61 22.71
N LEU A 32 -14.00 8.24 22.34
CA LEU A 32 -15.21 8.85 22.90
C LEU A 32 -15.35 8.59 24.40
N ARG A 33 -15.01 7.38 24.87
CA ARG A 33 -15.15 7.01 26.29
C ARG A 33 -14.05 7.59 27.17
N GLN A 34 -12.81 7.58 26.71
CA GLN A 34 -11.63 7.87 27.54
C GLN A 34 -10.90 9.15 27.14
N GLY A 35 -11.06 9.63 25.90
CA GLY A 35 -10.29 10.75 25.34
C GLY A 35 -10.35 12.03 26.17
N ARG A 36 -11.52 12.36 26.73
CA ARG A 36 -11.70 13.56 27.56
C ARG A 36 -10.76 13.62 28.76
N ALA A 37 -10.46 12.47 29.38
CA ALA A 37 -9.57 12.38 30.55
C ALA A 37 -8.12 12.72 30.18
N TYR A 38 -7.75 12.47 28.92
CA TYR A 38 -6.44 12.78 28.36
C TYR A 38 -6.41 14.11 27.57
N GLY A 39 -7.51 14.87 27.58
CA GLY A 39 -7.63 16.13 26.85
C GLY A 39 -7.74 15.98 25.33
N ILE A 40 -8.24 14.83 24.87
CA ILE A 40 -8.58 14.56 23.47
C ILE A 40 -10.08 14.81 23.30
N HIS A 41 -10.42 15.72 22.40
CA HIS A 41 -11.78 16.09 22.02
C HIS A 41 -12.04 15.63 20.59
N VAL A 42 -13.21 15.05 20.33
CA VAL A 42 -13.57 14.50 19.02
C VAL A 42 -14.77 15.28 18.48
N LEU A 43 -14.65 15.76 17.24
CA LEU A 43 -15.73 16.36 16.45
C LEU A 43 -15.98 15.46 15.24
N LEU A 44 -17.20 14.93 15.14
CA LEU A 44 -17.62 14.08 14.03
C LEU A 44 -18.66 14.84 13.20
N ALA A 45 -18.48 14.85 11.89
CA ALA A 45 -19.41 15.45 10.94
C ALA A 45 -19.82 14.44 9.87
N THR A 46 -21.07 14.55 9.41
CA THR A 46 -21.66 13.67 8.40
C THR A 46 -22.81 14.39 7.70
N GLN A 47 -23.02 14.12 6.42
CA GLN A 47 -24.20 14.58 5.70
C GLN A 47 -25.47 13.82 6.08
N THR A 48 -25.37 12.51 6.27
CA THR A 48 -26.52 11.65 6.59
C THR A 48 -26.07 10.39 7.31
N LEU A 49 -26.91 9.93 8.24
CA LEU A 49 -26.72 8.65 8.92
C LEU A 49 -27.58 7.54 8.29
N LYS A 50 -28.34 7.87 7.23
CA LYS A 50 -29.15 6.90 6.49
C LYS A 50 -28.29 5.81 5.86
N GLY A 51 -28.78 4.57 5.92
CA GLY A 51 -28.14 3.43 5.28
C GLY A 51 -26.99 2.80 6.09
N ILE A 52 -26.59 3.37 7.23
CA ILE A 52 -25.61 2.74 8.11
C ILE A 52 -26.29 1.58 8.85
N GLN A 53 -26.08 0.35 8.40
CA GLN A 53 -26.66 -0.88 8.98
C GLN A 53 -25.97 -1.33 10.27
N SER A 54 -25.28 -0.43 10.99
CA SER A 54 -24.53 -0.81 12.18
C SER A 54 -25.30 -0.50 13.45
N LEU A 55 -25.69 -1.54 14.20
CA LEU A 55 -26.21 -1.44 15.57
C LEU A 55 -25.27 -0.63 16.49
N SER A 56 -23.97 -0.55 16.16
CA SER A 56 -23.00 0.20 16.93
C SER A 56 -23.12 1.71 16.81
N MET A 57 -23.75 2.24 15.74
CA MET A 57 -23.87 3.69 15.54
C MET A 57 -24.72 4.38 16.61
N GLY A 58 -25.86 3.78 16.97
CA GLY A 58 -26.68 4.30 18.06
C GLY A 58 -25.92 4.31 19.40
N GLN A 59 -25.10 3.28 19.64
CA GLN A 59 -24.25 3.21 20.84
C GLN A 59 -23.15 4.28 20.81
N LEU A 60 -22.49 4.50 19.67
CA LEU A 60 -21.50 5.56 19.49
C LEU A 60 -22.10 6.94 19.76
N ILE A 61 -23.23 7.27 19.13
CA ILE A 61 -23.91 8.56 19.28
C ILE A 61 -24.37 8.78 20.73
N SER A 62 -24.77 7.73 21.44
CA SER A 62 -25.16 7.83 22.86
C SER A 62 -24.02 8.32 23.77
N GLN A 63 -22.75 8.12 23.36
CA GLN A 63 -21.57 8.61 24.09
C GLN A 63 -21.26 10.09 23.79
N ILE A 64 -21.92 10.68 22.78
CA ILE A 64 -21.69 12.06 22.34
C ILE A 64 -22.69 12.97 23.05
N GLY A 65 -22.19 13.73 24.03
CA GLY A 65 -23.02 14.60 24.86
C GLY A 65 -23.47 15.89 24.18
N CYS A 66 -22.58 16.50 23.38
CA CYS A 66 -22.88 17.70 22.60
C CYS A 66 -23.14 17.32 21.15
N ARG A 67 -24.32 17.68 20.64
CA ARG A 67 -24.78 17.33 19.29
C ARG A 67 -25.26 18.59 18.58
N ILE A 68 -24.83 18.74 17.34
CA ILE A 68 -25.25 19.83 16.47
C ILE A 68 -25.98 19.19 15.28
N ALA A 69 -27.22 19.63 15.05
CA ALA A 69 -28.02 19.18 13.92
C ALA A 69 -28.39 20.39 13.05
N LEU A 70 -28.11 20.27 11.76
CA LEU A 70 -28.57 21.22 10.74
C LEU A 70 -29.91 20.73 10.17
N ALA A 71 -30.51 21.51 9.27
CA ALA A 71 -31.72 21.07 8.57
C ALA A 71 -31.50 19.69 7.91
N CYS A 72 -32.29 18.69 8.32
CA CYS A 72 -32.17 17.30 7.90
C CYS A 72 -33.54 16.60 7.88
N SER A 73 -33.60 15.31 7.53
CA SER A 73 -34.86 14.57 7.60
C SER A 73 -35.27 14.25 9.03
N GLU A 74 -36.53 13.81 9.24
CA GLU A 74 -36.99 13.35 10.55
C GLU A 74 -36.16 12.17 11.08
N GLU A 75 -35.78 11.23 10.20
CA GLU A 75 -34.95 10.09 10.59
C GLU A 75 -33.55 10.51 11.04
N ASP A 76 -32.86 11.37 10.29
CA ASP A 76 -31.53 11.87 10.66
C ASP A 76 -31.60 12.72 11.94
N SER A 77 -32.65 13.53 12.08
CA SER A 77 -32.91 14.32 13.29
C SER A 77 -33.06 13.42 14.52
N ALA A 78 -33.86 12.35 14.41
CA ALA A 78 -34.04 11.37 15.47
C ALA A 78 -32.76 10.56 15.77
N MET A 79 -31.93 10.26 14.76
CA MET A 79 -30.65 9.58 14.98
C MET A 79 -29.64 10.47 15.70
N ILE A 80 -29.54 11.75 15.31
CA ILE A 80 -28.60 12.70 15.90
C ILE A 80 -29.10 13.14 17.28
N LEU A 81 -30.30 13.69 17.36
CA LEU A 81 -30.84 14.30 18.58
C LEU A 81 -31.58 13.31 19.48
N GLY A 82 -31.87 12.08 19.05
CA GLY A 82 -32.53 11.04 19.83
C GLY A 82 -33.94 10.70 19.32
N ASN A 83 -34.39 9.45 19.57
CA ASN A 83 -35.54 8.79 18.91
C ASN A 83 -36.87 9.57 18.86
N SER A 84 -37.07 10.58 19.72
CA SER A 84 -38.29 11.40 19.76
C SER A 84 -38.01 12.90 19.63
N ASN A 85 -36.85 13.25 19.06
CA ASN A 85 -36.39 14.60 18.87
C ASN A 85 -36.19 14.88 17.37
N TRP A 86 -37.29 15.20 16.68
CA TRP A 86 -37.28 15.54 15.27
C TRP A 86 -37.13 17.05 15.00
N GLU A 87 -36.78 17.86 16.01
CA GLU A 87 -36.80 19.34 15.87
C GLU A 87 -35.91 19.87 14.74
N ALA A 88 -34.82 19.17 14.38
CA ALA A 88 -33.96 19.59 13.27
C ALA A 88 -34.63 19.48 11.88
N SER A 89 -35.68 18.66 11.73
CA SER A 89 -36.42 18.56 10.46
C SER A 89 -37.34 19.75 10.21
N LYS A 90 -37.58 20.56 11.24
CA LYS A 90 -38.41 21.77 11.17
C LYS A 90 -37.59 23.04 10.90
N LEU A 91 -36.27 22.90 10.82
CA LEU A 91 -35.39 24.02 10.50
C LEU A 91 -35.53 24.37 9.01
N SER A 92 -35.41 25.65 8.71
CA SER A 92 -35.18 26.08 7.33
C SER A 92 -33.74 25.73 6.94
N SER A 93 -33.54 25.25 5.69
CA SER A 93 -32.21 25.09 5.09
C SER A 93 -31.34 26.34 5.35
N PRO A 94 -30.00 26.19 5.45
CA PRO A 94 -29.11 27.14 6.12
C PRO A 94 -29.52 28.62 6.05
N PRO A 95 -29.47 29.34 7.19
CA PRO A 95 -28.43 29.18 8.22
C PRO A 95 -28.93 28.69 9.59
N GLU A 96 -30.07 28.01 9.71
CA GLU A 96 -30.55 27.53 11.02
C GLU A 96 -29.87 26.23 11.48
N GLY A 97 -29.64 26.11 12.79
CA GLY A 97 -29.12 24.89 13.43
C GLY A 97 -29.67 24.71 14.84
N ILE A 98 -29.59 23.48 15.35
CA ILE A 98 -29.85 23.15 16.76
C ILE A 98 -28.57 22.66 17.40
N ILE A 99 -28.21 23.22 18.55
CA ILE A 99 -27.20 22.68 19.46
C ILE A 99 -27.89 22.07 20.68
N ASN A 100 -27.50 20.85 21.04
CA ASN A 100 -28.01 20.12 22.19
C ASN A 100 -26.82 19.61 23.02
N ASN A 101 -26.66 20.12 24.25
CA ASN A 101 -25.56 19.74 25.13
C ASN A 101 -25.98 18.78 26.26
N SER A 102 -27.08 18.06 26.07
CA SER A 102 -27.67 17.16 27.08
C SER A 102 -28.09 15.82 26.48
N ASN A 103 -27.19 15.19 25.72
CA ASN A 103 -27.38 13.85 25.16
C ASN A 103 -28.65 13.69 24.30
N GLY A 104 -29.12 14.77 23.66
CA GLY A 104 -30.31 14.73 22.81
C GLY A 104 -31.64 15.04 23.51
N ALA A 105 -31.63 15.36 24.81
CA ALA A 105 -32.86 15.73 25.52
C ALA A 105 -33.56 16.92 24.84
N LYS A 106 -34.83 16.75 24.44
CA LYS A 106 -35.58 17.76 23.67
C LYS A 106 -35.65 19.13 24.35
N SER A 107 -35.70 19.15 25.69
CA SER A 107 -35.71 20.38 26.50
C SER A 107 -34.41 21.17 26.44
N ALA A 108 -33.30 20.57 26.00
CA ALA A 108 -31.99 21.21 25.88
C ALA A 108 -31.67 21.68 24.46
N ASN A 109 -32.60 21.56 23.51
CA ASN A 109 -32.42 22.08 22.16
C ASN A 109 -32.34 23.61 22.18
N GLN A 110 -31.25 24.16 21.68
CA GLN A 110 -31.09 25.59 21.45
C GLN A 110 -30.97 25.84 19.94
N ARG A 111 -31.89 26.62 19.39
CA ARG A 111 -31.82 27.05 17.98
C ARG A 111 -30.82 28.20 17.87
N PHE A 112 -30.00 28.18 16.83
CA PHE A 112 -29.03 29.23 16.54
C PHE A 112 -28.92 29.46 15.03
N LEU A 113 -28.35 30.61 14.66
CA LEU A 113 -28.02 30.95 13.28
C LEU A 113 -26.51 30.75 13.07
N ILE A 114 -26.16 30.03 12.01
CA ILE A 114 -24.79 29.75 11.62
C ILE A 114 -24.23 31.00 10.93
N PRO A 115 -23.11 31.57 11.42
CA PRO A 115 -22.50 32.72 10.77
C PRO A 115 -21.96 32.33 9.40
N PHE A 116 -22.09 33.24 8.43
CA PHE A 116 -21.51 33.06 7.11
C PHE A 116 -19.98 33.09 7.16
N ALA A 117 -19.33 32.02 6.72
CA ALA A 117 -17.89 31.92 6.61
C ALA A 117 -17.40 32.52 5.28
N ASP A 118 -17.23 33.84 5.25
CA ASP A 118 -16.71 34.53 4.05
C ASP A 118 -15.32 34.00 3.67
N ARG A 119 -15.15 33.63 2.39
CA ARG A 119 -13.92 32.99 1.91
C ARG A 119 -12.70 33.90 2.01
N GLY A 120 -12.85 35.20 1.79
CA GLY A 120 -11.78 36.18 1.92
C GLY A 120 -11.33 36.30 3.37
N LEU A 121 -12.29 36.54 4.27
CA LEU A 121 -12.02 36.62 5.71
C LEU A 121 -11.41 35.32 6.27
N CYS A 122 -11.86 34.16 5.81
CA CYS A 122 -11.28 32.88 6.22
C CYS A 122 -9.81 32.75 5.82
N LYS A 123 -9.46 33.11 4.57
CA LYS A 123 -8.06 33.09 4.11
C LYS A 123 -7.19 34.05 4.92
N ASP A 124 -7.70 35.25 5.21
CA ASP A 124 -6.98 36.24 6.01
C ASP A 124 -6.74 35.74 7.44
N HIS A 125 -7.75 35.09 8.05
CA HIS A 125 -7.63 34.50 9.38
C HIS A 125 -6.64 33.33 9.40
N ILE A 126 -6.71 32.41 8.43
CA ILE A 126 -5.77 31.29 8.31
C ILE A 126 -4.33 31.82 8.21
N THR A 127 -4.11 32.86 7.40
CA THR A 127 -2.80 33.50 7.24
C THR A 127 -2.28 34.06 8.57
N LYS A 128 -3.12 34.79 9.32
CA LYS A 128 -2.75 35.34 10.64
C LYS A 128 -2.49 34.25 11.68
N ILE A 129 -3.30 33.18 11.66
CA ILE A 129 -3.14 32.02 12.56
C ILE A 129 -1.79 31.34 12.28
N ASN A 130 -1.45 31.09 11.01
CA ASN A 130 -0.18 30.49 10.62
C ASN A 130 1.00 31.36 11.07
N GLN A 131 0.98 32.66 10.78
CA GLN A 131 2.03 33.60 11.24
C GLN A 131 2.21 33.58 12.76
N THR A 132 1.11 33.56 13.52
CA THR A 132 1.16 33.49 14.98
C THR A 132 1.69 32.14 15.47
N ALA A 133 1.31 31.05 14.80
CA ALA A 133 1.78 29.71 15.11
C ALA A 133 3.29 29.58 14.86
N ASP A 134 3.78 30.13 13.75
CA ASP A 134 5.21 30.14 13.39
C ASP A 134 6.03 30.94 14.40
N GLN A 135 5.59 32.16 14.75
CA GLN A 135 6.25 33.00 15.75
C GLN A 135 6.34 32.34 17.13
N ARG A 136 5.36 31.51 17.49
CA ARG A 136 5.30 30.81 18.77
C ARG A 136 5.89 29.40 18.72
N GLY A 137 6.37 28.95 17.55
CA GLY A 137 6.91 27.60 17.36
C GLY A 137 5.89 26.49 17.54
N TYR A 138 4.59 26.76 17.35
CA TYR A 138 3.54 25.74 17.47
C TYR A 138 3.47 24.81 16.26
N CYS A 139 3.87 25.28 15.07
CA CYS A 139 3.81 24.51 13.85
C CYS A 139 5.23 24.17 13.37
N GLY A 140 5.72 22.98 13.72
CA GLY A 140 7.00 22.47 13.20
C GLY A 140 6.88 21.83 11.82
N SER A 141 5.70 21.26 11.49
CA SER A 141 5.41 20.65 10.19
C SER A 141 3.92 20.26 10.10
N THR A 142 3.25 20.57 8.99
CA THR A 142 1.94 20.00 8.65
C THR A 142 2.14 18.70 7.89
N ARG A 143 1.58 17.59 8.39
CA ARG A 143 1.62 16.30 7.70
C ARG A 143 0.30 16.08 6.97
N ILE A 144 0.38 15.79 5.68
CA ILE A 144 -0.78 15.50 4.83
C ILE A 144 -0.62 14.08 4.32
N PHE A 145 -1.58 13.21 4.65
CA PHE A 145 -1.67 11.87 4.07
C PHE A 145 -2.76 11.86 3.00
N ASN A 146 -2.39 11.48 1.79
CA ASN A 146 -3.34 11.24 0.70
C ASN A 146 -3.19 9.80 0.21
N GLY A 147 -4.02 8.91 0.75
CA GLY A 147 -4.01 7.49 0.40
C GLY A 147 -4.38 7.21 -1.05
N SER A 148 -4.95 8.18 -1.77
CA SER A 148 -5.33 8.04 -3.18
C SER A 148 -4.20 8.37 -4.16
N ARG A 149 -3.10 8.96 -3.69
CA ARG A 149 -1.96 9.32 -4.54
C ARG A 149 -0.78 8.40 -4.24
N LEU A 150 -0.19 7.85 -5.29
CA LEU A 150 1.09 7.13 -5.22
C LEU A 150 2.24 8.12 -4.95
N PRO A 151 3.20 7.78 -4.06
CA PRO A 151 4.36 8.61 -3.81
C PRO A 151 5.29 8.68 -5.03
N GLU A 152 5.92 9.83 -5.23
CA GLU A 152 6.96 9.99 -6.25
C GLU A 152 8.25 9.28 -5.82
N MET A 153 9.04 8.84 -6.80
CA MET A 153 10.35 8.23 -6.56
C MET A 153 11.28 9.17 -5.77
N PRO A 154 11.82 8.76 -4.61
CA PRO A 154 12.82 9.55 -3.89
C PRO A 154 14.11 9.75 -4.70
N ALA A 155 14.85 10.82 -4.39
CA ALA A 155 16.16 11.07 -4.99
C ALA A 155 17.19 9.98 -4.61
N ALA A 156 18.23 9.79 -5.44
CA ALA A 156 19.28 8.77 -5.22
C ALA A 156 19.98 8.88 -3.86
N ASP A 157 20.16 10.09 -3.34
CA ASP A 157 20.77 10.34 -2.02
C ASP A 157 19.90 9.81 -0.88
N TRP A 158 18.57 9.81 -1.05
CA TRP A 158 17.67 9.21 -0.06
C TRP A 158 17.92 7.71 0.07
N PHE A 159 18.05 6.98 -1.04
CA PHE A 159 18.37 5.55 -1.01
C PHE A 159 19.76 5.30 -0.43
N SER A 160 20.74 6.15 -0.78
CA SER A 160 22.11 6.07 -0.22
C SER A 160 22.14 6.32 1.29
N SER A 161 21.20 7.10 1.84
CA SER A 161 21.06 7.33 3.28
C SER A 161 20.44 6.14 4.04
N LYS A 162 19.89 5.15 3.35
CA LYS A 162 19.20 3.98 3.91
C LYS A 162 20.04 2.69 3.86
N THR A 163 21.36 2.84 3.79
CA THR A 163 22.28 1.70 3.71
C THR A 163 22.17 0.79 4.93
N HIS A 164 22.13 -0.51 4.68
CA HIS A 164 22.08 -1.58 5.67
C HIS A 164 23.14 -2.64 5.37
N GLU A 165 23.48 -3.47 6.35
CA GLU A 165 24.42 -4.60 6.17
C GLU A 165 23.84 -5.67 5.22
N THR A 166 22.52 -5.81 5.20
CA THR A 166 21.79 -6.70 4.29
C THR A 166 21.08 -5.90 3.21
N VAL A 167 20.92 -6.51 2.03
CA VAL A 167 20.27 -5.86 0.89
C VAL A 167 18.79 -5.61 1.21
N GLN A 168 18.38 -4.34 1.23
CA GLN A 168 17.00 -3.91 1.42
C GLN A 168 16.42 -3.24 0.17
N LEU A 169 15.27 -3.70 -0.30
CA LEU A 169 14.53 -3.08 -1.39
C LEU A 169 13.51 -2.10 -0.80
N HIS A 170 13.61 -0.82 -1.17
CA HIS A 170 12.64 0.20 -0.79
C HIS A 170 11.64 0.42 -1.93
N LEU A 171 10.41 -0.03 -1.73
CA LEU A 171 9.43 -0.17 -2.83
C LEU A 171 8.35 0.92 -2.84
N GLY A 172 8.21 1.66 -1.74
CA GLY A 172 7.17 2.67 -1.58
C GLY A 172 6.99 3.10 -0.12
N GLU A 173 5.84 3.66 0.18
CA GLU A 173 5.45 4.11 1.53
C GLU A 173 4.32 3.25 2.06
N ARG A 174 4.39 2.81 3.32
CA ARG A 174 3.29 2.08 3.98
C ARG A 174 2.00 2.87 3.88
N LEU A 175 0.88 2.18 3.65
CA LEU A 175 -0.46 2.75 3.57
C LEU A 175 -0.96 3.09 4.99
N SER A 176 -0.31 4.07 5.60
CA SER A 176 -0.53 4.53 6.97
C SER A 176 -0.27 6.03 7.04
N PHE A 177 -0.84 6.71 8.04
CA PHE A 177 -0.63 8.14 8.24
C PHE A 177 0.86 8.51 8.40
N GLU A 178 1.65 7.62 9.00
CA GLU A 178 3.09 7.86 9.17
C GLU A 178 3.87 7.84 7.84
N ALA A 179 3.32 7.17 6.82
CA ALA A 179 3.92 7.03 5.49
C ALA A 179 5.38 6.53 5.53
N GLU A 180 5.70 5.66 6.51
CA GLU A 180 7.04 5.11 6.64
C GLU A 180 7.44 4.31 5.38
N PRO A 181 8.71 4.34 4.97
CA PRO A 181 9.18 3.56 3.83
C PRO A 181 8.93 2.06 4.05
N LEU A 182 8.35 1.39 3.05
CA LEU A 182 8.29 -0.07 3.02
C LEU A 182 9.64 -0.61 2.52
N SER A 183 10.38 -1.26 3.42
CA SER A 183 11.60 -1.99 3.11
C SER A 183 11.38 -3.51 3.15
N LEU A 184 11.94 -4.20 2.16
CA LEU A 184 11.98 -5.66 2.08
C LEU A 184 13.43 -6.12 2.12
N THR A 185 13.77 -7.03 3.02
CA THR A 185 15.16 -7.51 3.18
C THR A 185 15.37 -8.84 2.44
N LEU A 186 16.37 -8.90 1.57
CA LEU A 186 16.84 -10.16 0.99
C LEU A 186 17.79 -10.83 2.00
N VAL A 187 17.46 -12.04 2.43
CA VAL A 187 18.19 -12.76 3.48
C VAL A 187 18.74 -14.06 2.91
N ASN A 188 19.96 -14.44 3.28
CA ASN A 188 20.56 -15.70 2.87
C ASN A 188 19.87 -16.92 3.53
N ARG A 189 18.67 -17.22 3.05
CA ARG A 189 17.81 -18.33 3.48
C ARG A 189 17.12 -18.93 2.25
N PRO A 190 16.70 -20.20 2.30
CA PRO A 190 15.95 -20.81 1.21
C PRO A 190 14.73 -19.96 0.83
N SER A 191 14.42 -19.89 -0.46
CA SER A 191 13.22 -19.24 -0.99
C SER A 191 13.07 -17.73 -0.69
N SER A 192 14.15 -17.03 -0.30
CA SER A 192 14.18 -15.56 -0.14
C SER A 192 14.17 -14.80 -1.48
N ASN A 193 13.36 -15.27 -2.43
CA ASN A 193 13.14 -14.64 -3.72
C ASN A 193 11.85 -13.81 -3.70
N LEU A 194 11.76 -12.83 -4.59
CA LEU A 194 10.63 -11.91 -4.70
C LEU A 194 9.85 -12.15 -6.00
N LEU A 195 8.54 -12.38 -5.87
CA LEU A 195 7.62 -12.40 -7.01
C LEU A 195 6.73 -11.15 -6.97
N ILE A 196 6.63 -10.46 -8.10
CA ILE A 196 5.87 -9.23 -8.27
C ILE A 196 4.82 -9.48 -9.35
N SER A 197 3.55 -9.13 -9.10
CA SER A 197 2.49 -9.33 -10.10
C SER A 197 1.40 -8.27 -10.06
N GLY A 198 1.00 -7.82 -11.25
CA GLY A 198 -0.02 -6.80 -11.46
C GLY A 198 -0.03 -6.28 -12.90
N TYR A 199 -1.11 -5.63 -13.33
CA TYR A 199 -1.29 -5.19 -14.74
C TYR A 199 -1.04 -3.70 -15.01
N ASN A 200 -0.65 -2.91 -14.00
CA ASN A 200 -0.44 -1.46 -14.17
C ASN A 200 1.02 -1.13 -14.51
N ASP A 201 1.27 -0.60 -15.70
CA ASP A 201 2.63 -0.32 -16.19
C ASP A 201 3.37 0.76 -15.39
N ALA A 202 2.68 1.79 -14.91
CA ALA A 202 3.31 2.85 -14.12
C ALA A 202 3.79 2.33 -12.75
N ILE A 203 3.00 1.48 -12.09
CA ILE A 203 3.39 0.80 -10.86
C ILE A 203 4.53 -0.19 -11.13
N HIS A 204 4.44 -0.95 -12.22
CA HIS A 204 5.48 -1.91 -12.59
C HIS A 204 6.84 -1.22 -12.80
N ASP A 205 6.89 -0.19 -13.64
CA ASP A 205 8.10 0.59 -13.93
C ASP A 205 8.63 1.28 -12.67
N GLY A 206 7.74 1.83 -11.83
CA GLY A 206 8.09 2.40 -10.53
C GLY A 206 8.73 1.37 -9.58
N LEU A 207 8.15 0.17 -9.46
CA LEU A 207 8.72 -0.92 -8.66
C LEU A 207 10.08 -1.35 -9.20
N LEU A 208 10.23 -1.58 -10.51
CA LEU A 208 11.50 -1.95 -11.12
C LEU A 208 12.58 -0.88 -10.89
N ALA A 209 12.24 0.39 -11.10
CA ALA A 209 13.14 1.52 -10.85
C ALA A 209 13.55 1.60 -9.37
N SER A 210 12.61 1.43 -8.44
CA SER A 210 12.89 1.47 -7.00
C SER A 210 13.80 0.32 -6.55
N ILE A 211 13.65 -0.86 -7.16
CA ILE A 211 14.50 -2.03 -6.91
C ILE A 211 15.92 -1.76 -7.38
N LEU A 212 16.09 -1.33 -8.63
CA LEU A 212 17.42 -1.04 -9.19
C LEU A 212 18.11 0.08 -8.42
N GLN A 213 17.39 1.14 -8.05
CA GLN A 213 17.92 2.25 -7.26
C GLN A 213 18.30 1.82 -5.84
N SER A 214 17.52 0.92 -5.22
CA SER A 214 17.88 0.32 -3.92
C SER A 214 19.16 -0.51 -4.03
N LEU A 215 19.30 -1.30 -5.09
CA LEU A 215 20.50 -2.12 -5.34
C LEU A 215 21.73 -1.26 -5.64
N ASP A 216 21.57 -0.18 -6.41
CA ASP A 216 22.65 0.76 -6.74
C ASP A 216 23.19 1.51 -5.52
N ALA A 217 22.31 1.80 -4.56
CA ALA A 217 22.65 2.52 -3.33
C ALA A 217 23.36 1.66 -2.26
N GLN A 218 23.33 0.34 -2.41
CA GLN A 218 23.84 -0.60 -1.40
C GLN A 218 25.04 -1.39 -1.89
N ASN A 219 25.78 -1.94 -0.92
CA ASN A 219 26.88 -2.88 -1.16
C ASN A 219 26.38 -4.32 -0.94
N GLY A 220 27.12 -5.30 -1.45
CA GLY A 220 26.86 -6.72 -1.14
C GLY A 220 26.20 -7.54 -2.25
N ILE A 221 25.88 -6.93 -3.39
CA ILE A 221 25.68 -7.63 -4.67
C ILE A 221 26.89 -7.33 -5.57
N ASP A 222 27.31 -8.26 -6.40
CA ASP A 222 28.41 -8.10 -7.34
C ASP A 222 27.89 -7.91 -8.76
N GLU A 223 26.82 -8.63 -9.12
CA GLU A 223 26.28 -8.67 -10.48
C GLU A 223 24.75 -8.53 -10.48
N ILE A 224 24.22 -7.79 -11.46
CA ILE A 224 22.77 -7.69 -11.70
C ILE A 224 22.51 -8.12 -13.14
N PHE A 225 21.69 -9.17 -13.29
CA PHE A 225 21.22 -9.66 -14.58
C PHE A 225 19.77 -9.23 -14.75
N TYR A 226 19.46 -8.50 -15.82
CA TYR A 226 18.10 -8.10 -16.16
C TYR A 226 17.68 -8.76 -17.46
N PHE A 227 16.60 -9.52 -17.42
CA PHE A 227 15.99 -10.15 -18.59
C PHE A 227 14.63 -9.55 -18.88
N ASN A 228 14.46 -8.98 -20.08
CA ASN A 228 13.21 -8.39 -20.53
C ASN A 228 12.37 -9.38 -21.36
N GLY A 229 11.57 -10.21 -20.69
CA GLY A 229 10.58 -11.09 -21.31
C GLY A 229 9.26 -10.40 -21.66
N ARG A 230 9.01 -9.16 -21.19
CA ARG A 230 7.82 -8.36 -21.53
C ARG A 230 7.92 -7.71 -22.91
N SER A 231 9.15 -7.52 -23.43
CA SER A 231 9.41 -6.74 -24.64
C SER A 231 8.88 -5.29 -24.54
N ILE A 232 8.78 -4.77 -23.32
CA ILE A 232 8.42 -3.38 -23.02
C ILE A 232 9.67 -2.71 -22.47
N VAL A 233 10.03 -1.54 -22.99
CA VAL A 233 11.18 -0.78 -22.49
C VAL A 233 10.73 0.02 -21.27
N PRO A 234 11.26 -0.24 -20.07
CA PRO A 234 10.86 0.50 -18.88
C PRO A 234 11.45 1.92 -18.92
N VAL A 235 10.60 2.94 -18.71
CA VAL A 235 10.99 4.34 -18.83
C VAL A 235 11.80 4.78 -17.62
N GLY A 236 11.27 4.64 -16.42
CA GLY A 236 11.93 5.09 -15.21
C GLY A 236 13.08 4.19 -14.76
N ALA A 237 13.04 2.90 -15.09
CA ALA A 237 14.16 2.00 -14.82
C ALA A 237 15.32 2.15 -15.83
N SER A 238 15.08 2.72 -17.02
CA SER A 238 16.07 2.85 -18.11
C SER A 238 17.38 3.44 -17.64
N LYS A 239 17.33 4.52 -16.85
CA LYS A 239 18.47 5.20 -16.25
C LYS A 239 19.47 4.21 -15.61
N TYR A 240 18.99 3.29 -14.77
CA TYR A 240 19.85 2.34 -14.07
C TYR A 240 20.27 1.18 -14.98
N LEU A 241 19.36 0.74 -15.85
CA LEU A 241 19.64 -0.31 -16.80
C LEU A 241 20.74 0.13 -17.80
N ASP A 242 20.70 1.35 -18.33
CA ASP A 242 21.65 1.89 -19.32
C ASP A 242 23.03 2.27 -18.75
N GLY A 243 23.32 1.88 -17.51
CA GLY A 243 24.65 2.03 -16.91
C GLY A 243 24.96 3.41 -16.34
N SER A 244 23.94 4.26 -16.10
CA SER A 244 24.15 5.52 -15.36
C SER A 244 24.16 5.34 -13.84
N GLY A 245 23.86 4.14 -13.35
CA GLY A 245 24.09 3.74 -11.95
C GLY A 245 25.56 3.47 -11.64
N LYS A 246 25.89 3.33 -10.36
CA LYS A 246 27.20 2.88 -9.89
C LYS A 246 27.49 1.42 -10.23
N ARG A 247 26.44 0.60 -10.40
CA ARG A 247 26.52 -0.83 -10.66
C ARG A 247 26.17 -1.16 -12.11
N HIS A 248 26.94 -2.09 -12.68
CA HIS A 248 26.66 -2.59 -14.02
C HIS A 248 25.46 -3.54 -13.99
N VAL A 249 24.53 -3.38 -14.95
CA VAL A 249 23.41 -4.28 -15.17
C VAL A 249 23.58 -4.94 -16.53
N SER A 250 23.74 -6.26 -16.54
CA SER A 250 23.79 -7.07 -17.76
C SER A 250 22.36 -7.25 -18.29
N LYS A 251 22.02 -6.59 -19.39
CA LYS A 251 20.70 -6.70 -20.03
C LYS A 251 20.65 -7.84 -21.03
N HIS A 252 19.55 -8.57 -21.03
CA HIS A 252 19.30 -9.69 -21.93
C HIS A 252 17.86 -9.64 -22.47
N GLU A 253 17.71 -9.77 -23.78
CA GLU A 253 16.39 -9.75 -24.46
C GLU A 253 15.91 -11.16 -24.83
N ASN A 254 16.74 -12.18 -24.61
CA ASN A 254 16.39 -13.58 -24.87
C ASN A 254 17.04 -14.52 -23.85
N VAL A 255 16.37 -15.64 -23.60
CA VAL A 255 16.76 -16.62 -22.58
C VAL A 255 18.14 -17.25 -22.84
N PRO A 256 18.52 -17.61 -24.09
CA PRO A 256 19.87 -18.10 -24.36
C PRO A 256 20.98 -17.11 -23.99
N ALA A 257 20.78 -15.81 -24.27
CA ALA A 257 21.76 -14.77 -23.94
C ALA A 257 21.90 -14.54 -22.42
N LEU A 258 20.84 -14.76 -21.64
CA LEU A 258 20.89 -14.68 -20.18
C LEU A 258 21.77 -15.78 -19.55
N ASN A 259 21.94 -16.91 -20.23
CA ASN A 259 22.78 -18.04 -19.83
C ASN A 259 22.60 -18.48 -18.36
N LEU A 260 21.38 -18.86 -18.00
CA LEU A 260 21.05 -19.29 -16.63
C LEU A 260 21.89 -20.48 -16.13
N ALA A 261 22.36 -21.35 -17.03
CA ALA A 261 23.24 -22.47 -16.65
C ALA A 261 24.59 -21.98 -16.13
N GLU A 262 25.15 -20.93 -16.75
CA GLU A 262 26.38 -20.28 -16.28
C GLU A 262 26.17 -19.55 -14.96
N ILE A 263 25.09 -18.79 -14.82
CA ILE A 263 24.73 -18.11 -13.56
C ILE A 263 24.60 -19.15 -12.43
N SER A 264 23.90 -20.26 -12.68
CA SER A 264 23.76 -21.36 -11.72
C SER A 264 25.10 -22.02 -11.36
N GLY A 265 26.04 -22.10 -12.30
CA GLY A 265 27.39 -22.63 -12.06
C GLY A 265 28.27 -21.74 -11.19
N ARG A 266 27.94 -20.45 -11.08
CA ARG A 266 28.73 -19.43 -10.37
C ARG A 266 28.15 -18.98 -9.03
N LEU A 267 27.08 -19.60 -8.54
CA LEU A 267 26.38 -19.16 -7.31
C LEU A 267 27.29 -19.01 -6.09
N GLN A 268 28.36 -19.81 -5.96
CA GLN A 268 29.33 -19.73 -4.85
C GLN A 268 30.44 -18.69 -5.05
N GLN A 269 30.55 -18.10 -6.24
CA GLN A 269 31.65 -17.22 -6.65
C GLN A 269 31.28 -15.74 -6.56
N SER A 270 30.04 -15.39 -6.89
CA SER A 270 29.53 -14.02 -6.86
C SER A 270 28.12 -13.96 -6.26
N LYS A 271 27.80 -12.84 -5.60
CA LYS A 271 26.46 -12.52 -5.13
C LYS A 271 25.71 -11.79 -6.24
N GLY A 272 24.59 -12.34 -6.69
CA GLY A 272 23.86 -11.81 -7.84
C GLY A 272 22.42 -11.38 -7.55
N ILE A 273 21.87 -10.55 -8.42
CA ILE A 273 20.41 -10.41 -8.57
C ILE A 273 20.04 -10.83 -10.00
N VAL A 274 19.10 -11.76 -10.12
CA VAL A 274 18.51 -12.13 -11.42
C VAL A 274 17.10 -11.56 -11.48
N ILE A 275 16.89 -10.53 -12.29
CA ILE A 275 15.59 -9.93 -12.54
C ILE A 275 14.99 -10.56 -13.80
N ILE A 276 13.86 -11.25 -13.63
CA ILE A 276 13.06 -11.84 -14.71
C ILE A 276 11.82 -10.98 -14.91
N ASP A 277 11.85 -10.11 -15.91
CA ASP A 277 10.76 -9.19 -16.21
C ASP A 277 9.83 -9.82 -17.26
N GLY A 278 8.76 -10.49 -16.84
CA GLY A 278 7.89 -11.28 -17.74
C GLY A 278 8.04 -12.80 -17.57
N LEU A 279 7.97 -13.26 -16.32
CA LEU A 279 8.02 -14.70 -15.99
C LEU A 279 6.89 -15.48 -16.66
N ASP A 280 5.68 -14.90 -16.75
CA ASP A 280 4.51 -15.56 -17.33
C ASP A 280 4.48 -15.51 -18.87
N SER A 281 5.15 -14.54 -19.50
CA SER A 281 5.25 -14.42 -20.95
C SER A 281 6.32 -15.35 -21.57
N THR A 282 7.31 -15.76 -20.77
CA THR A 282 8.48 -16.52 -21.25
C THR A 282 8.24 -18.03 -21.21
N LYS A 283 8.02 -18.64 -22.38
CA LYS A 283 7.63 -20.06 -22.52
C LYS A 283 8.68 -21.04 -22.01
N GLU A 284 9.95 -20.68 -22.10
CA GLU A 284 11.09 -21.49 -21.66
C GLU A 284 11.12 -21.70 -20.15
N PHE A 285 10.34 -20.91 -19.37
CA PHE A 285 10.17 -21.08 -17.93
C PHE A 285 8.89 -21.85 -17.55
N HIS A 286 8.03 -22.16 -18.51
CA HIS A 286 6.77 -22.85 -18.25
C HIS A 286 6.99 -24.33 -17.92
N SER A 287 6.21 -24.84 -16.96
CA SER A 287 6.07 -26.25 -16.61
C SER A 287 5.66 -27.05 -17.84
N GLY A 288 6.42 -28.10 -18.14
CA GLY A 288 6.19 -28.97 -19.29
C GLY A 288 6.53 -30.43 -19.01
N PRO A 289 6.35 -31.34 -20.00
CA PRO A 289 6.69 -32.76 -19.85
C PRO A 289 8.17 -33.00 -19.53
N ALA A 290 9.03 -32.05 -19.89
CA ALA A 290 10.46 -32.06 -19.58
C ALA A 290 10.75 -31.85 -18.08
N SER A 291 9.90 -31.12 -17.35
CA SER A 291 10.07 -30.82 -15.90
C SER A 291 10.03 -32.08 -15.02
N PHE A 292 9.54 -33.21 -15.56
CA PHE A 292 9.47 -34.52 -14.88
C PHE A 292 10.49 -35.55 -15.42
N ARG A 293 11.31 -35.19 -16.41
CA ARG A 293 12.34 -36.11 -16.90
C ARG A 293 13.52 -36.10 -15.93
N PRO A 294 14.04 -37.26 -15.51
CA PRO A 294 15.31 -37.29 -14.79
C PRO A 294 16.39 -36.69 -15.67
N VAL A 295 17.13 -35.71 -15.15
CA VAL A 295 18.25 -35.06 -15.83
C VAL A 295 19.22 -36.16 -16.28
N LYS A 296 19.35 -36.36 -17.59
CA LYS A 296 20.39 -37.25 -18.12
C LYS A 296 21.72 -36.57 -17.86
N LYS A 297 22.70 -37.35 -17.39
CA LYS A 297 24.01 -36.86 -16.93
C LYS A 297 24.82 -36.08 -17.99
N ASP A 298 24.44 -36.20 -19.26
CA ASP A 298 25.17 -35.66 -20.42
C ASP A 298 24.40 -34.57 -21.21
N GLU A 299 23.17 -34.20 -20.83
CA GLU A 299 22.42 -33.11 -21.48
C GLU A 299 22.48 -31.84 -20.61
N PRO A 300 22.72 -30.64 -21.18
CA PRO A 300 22.71 -29.40 -20.41
C PRO A 300 21.31 -29.13 -19.83
N PRO A 301 21.21 -28.56 -18.62
CA PRO A 301 19.92 -28.27 -18.02
C PRO A 301 19.14 -27.28 -18.88
N SER A 302 17.83 -27.48 -18.97
CA SER A 302 16.92 -26.52 -19.60
C SER A 302 16.94 -25.16 -18.87
N PRO A 303 16.50 -24.07 -19.52
CA PRO A 303 16.39 -22.78 -18.85
C PRO A 303 15.51 -22.81 -17.60
N GLN A 304 14.40 -23.54 -17.62
CA GLN A 304 13.55 -23.72 -16.45
C GLN A 304 14.27 -24.42 -15.30
N GLU A 305 15.00 -25.51 -15.57
CA GLU A 305 15.75 -26.25 -14.55
C GLU A 305 16.88 -25.38 -13.96
N SER A 306 17.55 -24.61 -14.81
CA SER A 306 18.59 -23.67 -14.38
C SER A 306 18.00 -22.55 -13.51
N LEU A 307 16.87 -21.96 -13.90
CA LEU A 307 16.16 -20.96 -13.10
C LEU A 307 15.69 -21.55 -11.77
N LYS A 308 15.11 -22.75 -11.77
CA LYS A 308 14.70 -23.46 -10.56
C LYS A 308 15.88 -23.68 -9.61
N LYS A 309 17.02 -24.09 -10.14
CA LYS A 309 18.24 -24.26 -9.33
C LYS A 309 18.73 -22.94 -8.72
N ILE A 310 18.69 -21.84 -9.47
CA ILE A 310 19.02 -20.51 -8.93
C ILE A 310 18.02 -20.10 -7.84
N LEU A 311 16.73 -20.35 -8.04
CA LEU A 311 15.69 -20.07 -7.04
C LEU A 311 15.88 -20.86 -5.74
N GLU A 312 16.30 -22.12 -5.86
CA GLU A 312 16.47 -23.05 -4.73
C GLU A 312 17.80 -22.83 -3.99
N ASP A 313 18.92 -22.84 -4.72
CA ASP A 313 20.27 -22.80 -4.13
C ASP A 313 20.84 -21.37 -4.01
N GLY A 314 20.42 -20.47 -4.90
CA GLY A 314 20.97 -19.12 -5.01
C GLY A 314 20.87 -18.30 -3.73
N PRO A 315 19.69 -18.21 -3.08
CA PRO A 315 19.53 -17.40 -1.88
C PRO A 315 20.51 -17.76 -0.76
N LEU A 316 20.83 -19.05 -0.60
CA LEU A 316 21.82 -19.51 0.41
C LEU A 316 23.23 -18.96 0.15
N GLN A 317 23.56 -18.70 -1.12
CA GLN A 317 24.84 -18.16 -1.55
C GLN A 317 24.81 -16.63 -1.76
N GLY A 318 23.67 -15.97 -1.51
CA GLY A 318 23.51 -14.53 -1.71
C GLY A 318 23.16 -14.11 -3.13
N THR A 319 22.69 -15.05 -3.97
CA THR A 319 22.10 -14.74 -5.27
C THR A 319 20.58 -14.85 -5.21
N PHE A 320 19.85 -13.79 -5.53
CA PHE A 320 18.39 -13.76 -5.40
C PHE A 320 17.69 -13.56 -6.75
N VAL A 321 16.50 -14.12 -6.90
CA VAL A 321 15.64 -13.89 -8.06
C VAL A 321 14.53 -12.91 -7.71
N ILE A 322 14.33 -11.92 -8.58
CA ILE A 322 13.19 -11.01 -8.55
C ILE A 322 12.43 -11.21 -9.86
N ALA A 323 11.22 -11.76 -9.80
CA ALA A 323 10.42 -12.03 -10.99
C ALA A 323 9.19 -11.12 -11.05
N PHE A 324 8.90 -10.56 -12.22
CA PHE A 324 7.66 -9.88 -12.53
C PHE A 324 6.76 -10.76 -13.40
N ALA A 325 5.45 -10.73 -13.14
CA ALA A 325 4.44 -11.39 -13.95
C ALA A 325 3.22 -10.49 -14.14
N ASP A 326 2.88 -10.17 -15.39
CA ASP A 326 1.76 -9.27 -15.71
C ASP A 326 0.41 -9.95 -15.49
N ASN A 327 0.36 -11.27 -15.78
CA ASN A 327 -0.85 -12.06 -15.66
C ASN A 327 -0.67 -13.16 -14.60
N TRP A 328 -1.13 -12.90 -13.38
CA TRP A 328 -1.03 -13.87 -12.29
C TRP A 328 -1.68 -15.20 -12.64
N LYS A 329 -2.86 -15.21 -13.26
CA LYS A 329 -3.56 -16.45 -13.63
C LYS A 329 -2.71 -17.34 -14.55
N ARG A 330 -2.08 -16.74 -15.57
CA ARG A 330 -1.15 -17.42 -16.48
C ARG A 330 0.10 -17.89 -15.73
N CYS A 331 0.69 -17.02 -14.92
CA CYS A 331 1.87 -17.37 -14.11
C CYS A 331 1.59 -18.56 -13.18
N ASN A 332 0.43 -18.55 -12.53
CA ASN A 332 0.01 -19.55 -11.56
C ASN A 332 -0.23 -20.92 -12.22
N SER A 333 -0.73 -20.94 -13.47
CA SER A 333 -0.88 -22.18 -14.23
C SER A 333 0.43 -22.65 -14.87
N SER A 334 1.16 -21.74 -15.52
CA SER A 334 2.27 -22.10 -16.39
C SER A 334 3.59 -22.24 -15.65
N CYS A 335 3.82 -21.53 -14.55
CA CYS A 335 5.10 -21.51 -13.84
C CYS A 335 5.01 -22.17 -12.46
N ARG A 336 4.03 -23.06 -12.26
CA ARG A 336 3.66 -23.62 -10.94
C ARG A 336 4.85 -24.22 -10.17
N ASP A 337 5.77 -24.87 -10.87
CA ASP A 337 6.94 -25.52 -10.28
C ASP A 337 7.97 -24.54 -9.69
N LEU A 338 7.88 -23.26 -10.04
CA LEU A 338 8.78 -22.20 -9.57
C LEU A 338 8.20 -21.41 -8.38
N LEU A 339 6.87 -21.35 -8.27
CA LEU A 339 6.16 -20.45 -7.34
C LEU A 339 6.40 -20.76 -5.85
N GLY A 340 6.82 -21.99 -5.55
CA GLY A 340 7.17 -22.43 -4.20
C GLY A 340 8.42 -21.75 -3.64
N PHE A 341 9.30 -21.25 -4.50
CA PHE A 341 10.56 -20.61 -4.13
C PHE A 341 10.47 -19.10 -3.91
N PHE A 342 9.27 -18.53 -4.07
CA PHE A 342 8.99 -17.10 -3.84
C PHE A 342 8.18 -16.93 -2.55
N GLU A 343 8.88 -16.78 -1.43
CA GLU A 343 8.26 -16.47 -0.14
C GLU A 343 7.75 -15.04 -0.06
N MET A 344 8.46 -14.11 -0.72
CA MET A 344 8.09 -12.71 -0.75
C MET A 344 7.27 -12.42 -1.99
N ARG A 345 6.12 -11.77 -1.81
CA ARG A 345 5.20 -11.47 -2.90
C ARG A 345 4.73 -10.03 -2.84
N VAL A 346 4.78 -9.32 -3.97
CA VAL A 346 4.22 -7.98 -4.12
C VAL A 346 3.13 -8.04 -5.18
N GLY A 347 1.90 -7.72 -4.78
CA GLY A 347 0.73 -7.71 -5.65
C GLY A 347 0.22 -6.29 -5.80
N PHE A 348 -0.26 -5.92 -6.97
CA PHE A 348 -0.92 -4.64 -7.24
C PHE A 348 -1.89 -4.80 -8.39
N CYS A 349 -2.99 -4.03 -8.40
CA CYS A 349 -4.00 -4.10 -9.46
C CYS A 349 -4.37 -5.57 -9.80
N LEU A 350 -4.85 -6.33 -8.82
CA LEU A 350 -5.32 -7.71 -9.00
C LEU A 350 -6.80 -7.79 -8.60
N ASN A 351 -7.60 -8.54 -9.36
CA ASN A 351 -8.99 -8.83 -8.96
C ASN A 351 -9.02 -9.66 -7.66
N GLU A 352 -10.17 -9.72 -6.98
CA GLU A 352 -10.29 -10.34 -5.65
C GLU A 352 -9.81 -11.80 -5.60
N ASP A 353 -10.07 -12.57 -6.66
CA ASP A 353 -9.76 -14.01 -6.72
C ASP A 353 -8.27 -14.26 -7.00
N ASP A 354 -7.70 -13.52 -7.96
CA ASP A 354 -6.26 -13.56 -8.27
C ASP A 354 -5.45 -13.04 -7.08
N ALA A 355 -5.88 -11.95 -6.45
CA ALA A 355 -5.25 -11.41 -5.26
C ALA A 355 -5.23 -12.41 -4.10
N GLY A 356 -6.35 -13.11 -3.87
CA GLY A 356 -6.45 -14.10 -2.80
C GLY A 356 -5.51 -15.30 -3.01
N THR A 357 -5.46 -15.85 -4.22
CA THR A 357 -4.53 -16.94 -4.55
C THR A 357 -3.07 -16.48 -4.57
N PHE A 358 -2.79 -15.24 -4.96
CA PHE A 358 -1.44 -14.67 -4.98
C PHE A 358 -0.90 -14.43 -3.56
N VAL A 359 -1.66 -13.76 -2.70
CA VAL A 359 -1.24 -13.35 -1.35
C VAL A 359 -1.22 -14.53 -0.39
N SER A 360 -2.30 -15.32 -0.35
CA SER A 360 -2.44 -16.38 0.66
C SER A 360 -1.86 -17.73 0.18
N GLY A 361 -1.74 -17.93 -1.13
CA GLY A 361 -1.44 -19.25 -1.70
C GLY A 361 -2.60 -20.25 -1.59
N ALA A 362 -3.76 -19.82 -1.09
CA ALA A 362 -4.97 -20.61 -0.97
C ALA A 362 -6.12 -19.99 -1.79
N ILE A 363 -7.15 -20.80 -2.06
CA ILE A 363 -8.38 -20.30 -2.68
C ILE A 363 -9.09 -19.42 -1.65
N GLY A 364 -9.29 -18.15 -2.00
CA GLY A 364 -9.93 -17.16 -1.16
C GLY A 364 -10.03 -15.82 -1.89
N LYS A 365 -10.81 -14.90 -1.34
CA LYS A 365 -10.93 -13.53 -1.86
C LYS A 365 -10.06 -12.57 -1.07
N PHE A 366 -9.38 -11.67 -1.75
CA PHE A 366 -8.61 -10.58 -1.14
C PHE A 366 -9.04 -9.24 -1.74
N LYS A 367 -9.76 -8.45 -0.95
CA LYS A 367 -10.42 -7.23 -1.43
C LYS A 367 -9.49 -6.03 -1.44
N GLY A 368 -9.76 -5.08 -2.33
CA GLY A 368 -9.11 -3.77 -2.38
C GLY A 368 -7.80 -3.73 -3.17
N LEU A 369 -7.29 -4.87 -3.66
CA LEU A 369 -6.07 -4.87 -4.46
C LEU A 369 -6.31 -4.53 -5.95
N ASP A 370 -7.57 -4.34 -6.34
CA ASP A 370 -8.00 -3.93 -7.68
C ASP A 370 -7.75 -2.45 -7.97
N SER A 371 -7.60 -1.64 -6.92
CA SER A 371 -7.30 -0.20 -7.03
C SER A 371 -5.86 0.05 -7.51
N ASP A 372 -5.64 1.14 -8.23
CA ASP A 372 -4.36 1.56 -8.81
C ASP A 372 -3.54 2.50 -7.92
N ASN A 373 -3.98 2.74 -6.69
CA ASN A 373 -3.34 3.64 -5.73
C ASN A 373 -2.61 2.91 -4.59
N ARG A 374 -2.50 1.58 -4.66
CA ARG A 374 -1.92 0.75 -3.60
C ARG A 374 -1.44 -0.59 -4.12
N ALA A 375 -0.57 -1.19 -3.33
CA ALA A 375 -0.04 -2.53 -3.50
C ALA A 375 -0.03 -3.24 -2.14
N VAL A 376 0.18 -4.55 -2.18
CA VAL A 376 0.33 -5.39 -1.00
C VAL A 376 1.65 -6.12 -1.05
N PHE A 377 2.36 -6.12 0.07
CA PHE A 377 3.51 -6.98 0.30
C PHE A 377 3.10 -8.12 1.25
N ALA A 378 3.36 -9.36 0.83
CA ALA A 378 3.14 -10.56 1.62
C ALA A 378 4.47 -11.27 1.87
N ASP A 379 4.82 -11.45 3.14
CA ASP A 379 5.88 -12.34 3.61
C ASP A 379 5.21 -13.64 4.06
N ARG A 380 5.26 -14.66 3.19
CA ARG A 380 4.58 -15.94 3.44
C ARG A 380 5.21 -16.73 4.57
N LEU A 381 6.50 -16.55 4.84
CA LEU A 381 7.18 -17.21 5.96
C LEU A 381 6.70 -16.65 7.29
N LYS A 382 6.58 -15.32 7.39
CA LYS A 382 6.11 -14.64 8.61
C LYS A 382 4.59 -14.57 8.72
N ASN A 383 3.86 -15.04 7.71
CA ASN A 383 2.42 -14.87 7.57
C ASN A 383 1.99 -13.39 7.77
N GLN A 384 2.78 -12.48 7.19
CA GLN A 384 2.58 -11.04 7.32
C GLN A 384 2.13 -10.44 6.00
N VAL A 385 1.13 -9.57 6.06
CA VAL A 385 0.63 -8.79 4.93
C VAL A 385 0.70 -7.31 5.29
N SER A 386 1.28 -6.50 4.40
CA SER A 386 1.44 -5.06 4.58
C SER A 386 0.94 -4.31 3.35
N TRP A 387 0.04 -3.36 3.55
CA TRP A 387 -0.42 -2.46 2.48
C TRP A 387 0.55 -1.29 2.33
N PHE A 388 0.83 -0.91 1.10
CA PHE A 388 1.70 0.21 0.78
C PHE A 388 1.30 0.90 -0.52
N ARG A 389 1.85 2.08 -0.76
CA ARG A 389 1.72 2.84 -1.99
C ARG A 389 3.07 2.76 -2.70
N PRO A 390 3.18 2.05 -3.84
CA PRO A 390 4.44 1.91 -4.56
C PRO A 390 4.93 3.27 -5.08
N TYR A 391 6.26 3.45 -5.14
CA TYR A 391 6.82 4.62 -5.81
C TYR A 391 6.53 4.58 -7.30
N ILE A 392 6.27 5.74 -7.89
CA ILE A 392 6.12 5.93 -9.34
C ILE A 392 7.09 6.99 -9.85
N ASN A 393 7.43 6.88 -11.14
CA ASN A 393 8.20 7.92 -11.83
C ASN A 393 7.21 8.94 -12.43
N VAL A 394 7.50 10.23 -12.26
CA VAL A 394 6.63 11.32 -12.73
C VAL A 394 6.56 11.37 -14.27
N GLU A 395 7.57 10.83 -14.95
CA GLU A 395 7.63 10.75 -16.42
C GLU A 395 6.70 9.68 -17.03
N SER A 396 6.11 8.80 -16.18
CA SER A 396 5.29 7.66 -16.61
C SER A 396 3.77 7.92 -16.55
N VAL A 397 3.33 9.15 -16.23
CA VAL A 397 1.91 9.52 -16.01
C VAL A 397 1.36 10.38 -17.14
#